data_AF-A0A511NKT9-F1
#
_entry.id   AF-A0A511NKT9-F1
#
_cell.length_a   1.000
_cell.length_b   1.000
_cell.length_c   1.000
_cell.angle_alpha   90.00
_cell.angle_beta   90.00
_cell.angle_gamma   90.00
#
_symmetry.space_group_name_H-M   'P 1'
#
loop_
_entity.id
_entity.type
_entity.pdbx_description
1 polymer ?
#
loop_
_entity_poly.entity_id
_entity_poly.type
_entity_poly.pdbx_seq_one_letter_code
_entity_poly.pdbx_strand_id
1 'polypeptide(L)'
;MDKEKTNQEIDLYVLWQYFLSVVNNLFSLFFRVIKFFIKHIYIVTTLIVLGFVVGYFLDLNKSKKFEHQIILIPNFESSTYLYEYISNYKLSKDSPIVKVDIEPIIDVYQFVSTDGNLKIAEYLSENNVNIINHNKGGQSEKIYKYHLLTITTIGKDKGERIIKSFLSKLNSQPHFLKAQQISKRNTELKIVETLASIKNTNGVFEKLSGLQLAQGKSDLNIEMYPDINGLLLSKQGLVDQIGRLKLNQIEQTKTFYDISILSDIEVKSIPYKIIFPLLFLFFFTIIVIYSNKKKIFLQN
;
A
#
# COMPACT_ATOMS: atom_id res chain seq x y z
N MET A 1 -22.17 29.35 45.30
CA MET A 1 -23.44 28.65 45.06
C MET A 1 -23.31 27.93 43.74
N ASP A 2 -23.16 26.62 43.85
CA ASP A 2 -22.88 25.68 42.78
C ASP A 2 -23.90 25.75 41.66
N LYS A 3 -23.41 25.77 40.42
CA LYS A 3 -24.18 25.29 39.28
C LYS A 3 -24.15 23.78 39.35
N GLU A 4 -25.12 23.19 40.06
CA GLU A 4 -25.45 21.79 39.92
C GLU A 4 -25.69 21.51 38.41
N LYS A 5 -24.76 20.77 37.81
CA LYS A 5 -25.06 19.98 36.62
C LYS A 5 -26.10 18.98 37.08
N THR A 6 -27.35 19.23 36.73
CA THR A 6 -28.41 18.22 36.81
C THR A 6 -27.92 17.00 36.04
N ASN A 7 -27.54 15.96 36.77
CA ASN A 7 -27.54 14.61 36.26
C ASN A 7 -28.99 14.33 35.86
N GLN A 8 -29.32 14.62 34.60
CA GLN A 8 -30.47 14.00 33.96
C GLN A 8 -30.14 12.52 33.91
N GLU A 9 -30.56 11.78 34.94
CA GLU A 9 -30.73 10.35 34.86
C GLU A 9 -31.64 10.12 33.66
N ILE A 10 -31.03 9.73 32.54
CA ILE A 10 -31.78 9.34 31.35
C ILE A 10 -32.51 8.06 31.76
N ASP A 11 -33.80 8.22 32.09
CA ASP A 11 -34.65 7.11 32.46
C ASP A 11 -34.63 6.06 31.34
N LEU A 12 -34.19 4.86 31.70
CA LEU A 12 -34.09 3.72 30.80
C LEU A 12 -35.46 3.42 30.15
N TYR A 13 -36.55 3.74 30.85
CA TYR A 13 -37.91 3.63 30.36
C TYR A 13 -38.21 4.60 29.21
N VAL A 14 -37.72 5.84 29.30
CA VAL A 14 -37.87 6.85 28.24
C VAL A 14 -37.08 6.44 27.00
N LEU A 15 -35.84 5.96 27.16
CA LEU A 15 -35.05 5.40 26.05
C LEU A 15 -35.73 4.19 25.39
N TRP A 16 -36.33 3.31 26.20
CA TRP A 16 -37.08 2.15 25.71
C TRP A 16 -38.29 2.55 24.86
N GLN A 17 -39.04 3.58 25.27
CA GLN A 17 -40.15 4.09 24.47
C GLN A 17 -39.69 4.73 23.16
N TYR A 18 -38.60 5.50 23.17
CA TYR A 18 -38.01 6.05 21.94
C TYR A 18 -37.52 4.93 21.01
N PHE A 19 -36.87 3.91 21.54
CA PHE A 19 -36.43 2.75 20.76
C PHE A 19 -37.62 2.03 20.12
N LEU A 20 -38.67 1.71 20.88
CA LEU A 20 -39.89 1.10 20.35
C LEU A 20 -40.59 1.98 19.29
N SER A 21 -40.59 3.30 19.47
CA SER A 21 -41.11 4.26 18.49
C SER A 21 -40.31 4.23 17.19
N VAL A 22 -38.98 4.20 17.26
CA VAL A 22 -38.10 4.09 16.08
C VAL A 22 -38.34 2.76 15.36
N VAL A 23 -38.44 1.65 16.10
CA VAL A 23 -38.71 0.32 15.55
C VAL A 23 -40.09 0.28 14.87
N ASN A 24 -41.14 0.79 15.52
CA ASN A 24 -42.48 0.86 14.94
C ASN A 24 -42.52 1.75 13.69
N ASN A 25 -41.81 2.88 13.71
CA ASN A 25 -41.67 3.73 12.54
C ASN A 25 -40.95 3.00 11.40
N LEU A 26 -39.91 2.23 11.69
CA LEU A 26 -39.18 1.43 10.71
C LEU A 26 -40.08 0.33 10.09
N PHE A 27 -40.83 -0.40 10.91
CA PHE A 27 -41.81 -1.38 10.42
C PHE A 27 -42.89 -0.71 9.57
N SER A 28 -43.42 0.43 10.00
CA SER A 28 -44.43 1.17 9.23
C SER A 28 -43.88 1.63 7.88
N LEU A 29 -42.63 2.07 7.83
CA LEU A 29 -41.93 2.48 6.62
C LEU A 29 -41.72 1.27 5.69
N PHE A 30 -41.29 0.13 6.24
CA PHE A 30 -41.14 -1.11 5.49
C PHE A 30 -42.45 -1.56 4.83
N PHE A 31 -43.56 -1.60 5.57
CA PHE A 31 -44.87 -1.94 5.00
C PHE A 31 -45.34 -0.93 3.94
N ARG A 32 -45.06 0.37 4.13
CA ARG A 32 -45.36 1.41 3.12
C ARG A 32 -44.55 1.19 1.84
N VAL A 33 -43.27 0.83 1.96
CA VAL A 33 -42.41 0.52 0.81
C VAL A 33 -42.92 -0.71 0.06
N ILE A 34 -43.27 -1.79 0.76
CA ILE A 34 -43.86 -2.98 0.11
C ILE A 34 -45.16 -2.64 -0.61
N LYS A 35 -46.10 -1.97 0.07
CA LYS A 35 -47.37 -1.55 -0.52
C LYS A 35 -47.15 -0.62 -1.72
N PHE A 36 -46.13 0.22 -1.68
CA PHE A 36 -45.74 1.09 -2.78
C PHE A 36 -45.34 0.28 -4.02
N PHE A 37 -44.47 -0.72 -3.87
CA PHE A 37 -44.04 -1.57 -4.97
C PHE A 37 -45.18 -2.44 -5.53
N ILE A 38 -46.04 -2.98 -4.66
CA ILE A 38 -47.24 -3.74 -5.09
C ILE A 38 -48.19 -2.83 -5.87
N LYS A 39 -48.46 -1.61 -5.38
CA LYS A 39 -49.37 -0.64 -6.02
C LYS A 39 -48.89 -0.22 -7.41
N HIS A 40 -47.58 -0.10 -7.61
CA HIS A 40 -46.98 0.36 -8.86
C HIS A 40 -46.29 -0.78 -9.63
N ILE A 41 -46.70 -2.03 -9.41
CA ILE A 41 -45.99 -3.22 -9.93
C ILE A 41 -45.76 -3.18 -11.44
N TYR A 42 -46.74 -2.72 -12.23
CA TYR A 42 -46.61 -2.60 -13.68
C TYR A 42 -45.54 -1.57 -14.11
N ILE A 43 -45.51 -0.41 -13.44
CA ILE A 43 -44.53 0.65 -13.71
C ILE A 43 -43.13 0.21 -13.27
N VAL A 44 -43.04 -0.38 -12.08
CA VAL A 44 -41.80 -0.94 -11.51
C VAL A 44 -41.21 -1.99 -12.44
N THR A 45 -42.02 -2.93 -12.92
CA THR A 45 -41.59 -3.99 -13.85
C THR A 45 -41.07 -3.37 -15.15
N THR A 46 -41.78 -2.40 -15.71
CA THR A 46 -41.37 -1.71 -16.94
C THR A 46 -40.04 -0.97 -16.77
N LEU A 47 -39.85 -0.27 -15.64
CA LEU A 47 -38.60 0.43 -15.32
C LEU A 47 -37.42 -0.54 -15.15
N ILE A 48 -37.63 -1.70 -14.53
CA ILE A 48 -36.60 -2.73 -14.38
C ILE A 48 -36.16 -3.24 -15.76
N VAL A 49 -37.12 -3.57 -16.63
CA VAL A 49 -36.83 -4.05 -17.99
C VAL A 49 -36.09 -2.98 -18.80
N LEU A 50 -36.57 -1.73 -18.79
CA LEU A 50 -35.92 -0.61 -19.48
C LEU A 50 -34.50 -0.35 -18.93
N GLY A 51 -34.35 -0.32 -17.60
CA GLY A 51 -33.06 -0.16 -16.95
C GLY A 51 -32.11 -1.29 -17.30
N PHE A 52 -32.60 -2.52 -17.42
CA PHE A 52 -31.77 -3.67 -17.78
C PHE A 52 -31.31 -3.58 -19.24
N VAL A 53 -32.20 -3.23 -20.17
CA VAL A 53 -31.87 -3.07 -21.60
C VAL A 53 -30.82 -1.97 -21.78
N VAL A 54 -31.02 -0.80 -21.17
CA VAL A 54 -30.07 0.32 -21.22
C VAL A 54 -28.74 -0.10 -20.57
N GLY A 55 -28.79 -0.70 -19.38
CA GLY A 55 -27.59 -1.14 -18.67
C GLY A 55 -26.81 -2.21 -19.42
N TYR A 56 -27.48 -3.14 -20.08
CA TYR A 56 -26.85 -4.18 -20.91
C TYR A 56 -26.14 -3.56 -22.12
N PHE A 57 -26.78 -2.63 -22.83
CA PHE A 57 -26.16 -1.94 -23.95
C PHE A 57 -24.91 -1.14 -23.54
N LEU A 58 -24.93 -0.52 -22.36
CA LEU A 58 -23.77 0.20 -21.82
C LEU A 58 -22.66 -0.75 -21.35
N ASP A 59 -23.00 -1.92 -20.80
CA ASP A 59 -22.01 -2.93 -20.43
C ASP A 59 -21.25 -3.48 -21.64
N LEU A 60 -21.91 -3.63 -22.79
CA LEU A 60 -21.26 -4.08 -24.04
C LEU A 60 -20.18 -3.09 -24.53
N ASN A 61 -20.44 -1.79 -24.38
CA ASN A 61 -19.53 -0.73 -24.83
C ASN A 61 -18.54 -0.28 -23.75
N LYS A 62 -18.61 -0.88 -22.55
CA LYS A 62 -17.75 -0.51 -21.42
C LYS A 62 -16.34 -1.00 -21.67
N SER A 63 -15.41 -0.06 -21.73
CA SER A 63 -13.98 -0.43 -21.78
C SER A 63 -13.58 -1.05 -20.44
N LYS A 64 -13.05 -2.27 -20.49
CA LYS A 64 -12.56 -2.99 -19.32
C LYS A 64 -11.34 -2.29 -18.74
N LYS A 65 -11.28 -2.23 -17.41
CA LYS A 65 -10.14 -1.69 -16.67
C LYS A 65 -9.28 -2.83 -16.16
N PHE A 66 -7.97 -2.63 -16.19
CA PHE A 66 -6.98 -3.58 -15.70
C PHE A 66 -6.05 -2.88 -14.72
N GLU A 67 -5.75 -3.56 -13.63
CA GLU A 67 -4.76 -3.15 -12.65
C GLU A 67 -3.43 -3.85 -12.90
N HIS A 68 -2.38 -3.08 -12.71
CA HIS A 68 -1.01 -3.53 -12.75
C HIS A 68 -0.35 -3.16 -11.43
N GLN A 69 0.12 -4.17 -10.72
CA GLN A 69 0.67 -4.05 -9.38
C GLN A 69 2.18 -4.25 -9.46
N ILE A 70 2.92 -3.24 -9.04
CA ILE A 70 4.39 -3.23 -9.06
C ILE A 70 4.89 -3.08 -7.63
N ILE A 71 5.60 -4.09 -7.14
CA ILE A 71 6.33 -3.99 -5.87
C ILE A 71 7.69 -3.37 -6.18
N LEU A 72 8.02 -2.27 -5.53
CA LEU A 72 9.27 -1.55 -5.77
C LEU A 72 9.96 -1.09 -4.48
N ILE A 73 11.25 -0.79 -4.61
CA ILE A 73 12.10 -0.18 -3.57
C ILE A 73 12.53 1.21 -4.06
N PRO A 74 12.21 2.30 -3.34
CA PRO A 74 12.77 3.62 -3.58
C PRO A 74 14.18 3.71 -2.97
N ASN A 75 15.20 3.74 -3.82
CA ASN A 75 16.59 3.93 -3.44
C ASN A 75 16.97 5.41 -3.35
N PHE A 76 18.14 5.71 -2.77
CA PHE A 76 18.73 7.06 -2.74
C PHE A 76 17.80 8.10 -2.11
N GLU A 77 17.11 7.71 -1.04
CA GLU A 77 16.18 8.58 -0.29
C GLU A 77 15.06 9.16 -1.18
N SER A 78 14.72 8.46 -2.27
CA SER A 78 13.74 8.92 -3.25
C SER A 78 12.27 8.66 -2.86
N SER A 79 12.01 8.11 -1.66
CA SER A 79 10.67 7.78 -1.20
C SER A 79 9.74 9.00 -1.21
N THR A 80 10.15 10.13 -0.63
CA THR A 80 9.36 11.38 -0.68
C THR A 80 9.06 11.83 -2.11
N TYR A 81 10.07 11.81 -2.98
CA TYR A 81 9.90 12.18 -4.38
C TYR A 81 8.93 11.23 -5.11
N LEU A 82 8.95 9.92 -4.81
CA LEU A 82 7.99 8.97 -5.38
C LEU A 82 6.55 9.38 -5.04
N TYR A 83 6.24 9.54 -3.76
CA TYR A 83 4.89 9.89 -3.32
C TYR A 83 4.43 11.23 -3.90
N GLU A 84 5.32 12.22 -3.97
CA GLU A 84 5.05 13.52 -4.59
C GLU A 84 4.84 13.43 -6.10
N TYR A 85 5.63 12.60 -6.79
CA TYR A 85 5.46 12.38 -8.23
C TYR A 85 4.12 11.73 -8.54
N ILE A 86 3.72 10.72 -7.76
CA ILE A 86 2.46 10.00 -7.94
C ILE A 86 1.27 10.89 -7.58
N SER A 87 1.33 11.64 -6.49
CA SER A 87 0.24 12.54 -6.08
C SER A 87 0.00 13.68 -7.09
N ASN A 88 1.07 14.17 -7.71
CA ASN A 88 1.01 15.21 -8.75
C ASN A 88 0.94 14.66 -10.18
N TYR A 89 0.80 13.33 -10.35
CA TYR A 89 0.79 12.71 -11.67
C TYR A 89 -0.43 13.16 -12.47
N LYS A 90 -0.19 13.96 -13.52
CA LYS A 90 -1.26 14.44 -14.41
C LYS A 90 -1.56 13.38 -15.47
N LEU A 91 -2.78 12.83 -15.40
CA LEU A 91 -3.29 11.94 -16.43
C LEU A 91 -3.47 12.71 -17.74
N SER A 92 -2.77 12.27 -18.79
CA SER A 92 -3.02 12.79 -20.14
C SER A 92 -4.35 12.25 -20.65
N LYS A 93 -5.12 13.07 -21.37
CA LYS A 93 -6.42 12.67 -21.95
C LYS A 93 -6.29 11.48 -22.91
N ASP A 94 -5.15 11.37 -23.59
CA ASP A 94 -4.87 10.31 -24.56
C ASP A 94 -4.14 9.11 -23.94
N SER A 95 -3.84 9.16 -22.64
CA SER A 95 -3.17 8.06 -21.95
C SER A 95 -4.16 6.92 -21.67
N PRO A 96 -3.77 5.66 -21.89
CA PRO A 96 -4.56 4.53 -21.41
C PRO A 96 -4.57 4.43 -19.88
N ILE A 97 -3.67 5.13 -19.17
CA ILE A 97 -3.62 5.16 -17.71
C ILE A 97 -4.76 6.04 -17.17
N VAL A 98 -5.58 5.49 -16.28
CA VAL A 98 -6.75 6.14 -15.66
C VAL A 98 -6.52 6.47 -14.20
N LYS A 99 -5.65 5.72 -13.52
CA LYS A 99 -5.32 5.93 -12.12
C LYS A 99 -3.90 5.44 -11.86
N VAL A 100 -3.19 6.15 -11.00
CA VAL A 100 -1.94 5.69 -10.40
C VAL A 100 -2.08 5.89 -8.90
N ASP A 101 -1.73 4.87 -8.13
CA ASP A 101 -1.78 4.89 -6.67
C ASP A 101 -0.50 4.28 -6.11
N ILE A 102 -0.10 4.70 -4.92
CA ILE A 102 1.09 4.19 -4.23
C ILE A 102 0.75 4.00 -2.75
N GLU A 103 1.15 2.86 -2.22
CA GLU A 103 1.00 2.53 -0.81
C GLU A 103 2.23 1.78 -0.28
N PRO A 104 2.58 1.94 1.01
CA PRO A 104 3.63 1.15 1.62
C PRO A 104 3.18 -0.30 1.83
N ILE A 105 4.11 -1.23 1.72
CA ILE A 105 3.93 -2.57 2.27
C ILE A 105 4.45 -2.52 3.71
N ILE A 106 3.52 -2.54 4.66
CA ILE A 106 3.85 -2.42 6.08
C ILE A 106 4.50 -3.72 6.56
N ASP A 107 5.80 -3.62 6.85
CA ASP A 107 6.57 -4.66 7.52
C ASP A 107 7.34 -4.03 8.68
N VAL A 108 6.71 -4.04 9.86
CA VAL A 108 7.27 -3.44 11.08
C VAL A 108 8.51 -4.20 11.55
N TYR A 109 8.52 -5.53 11.39
CA TYR A 109 9.65 -6.36 11.80
C TYR A 109 10.88 -6.04 10.96
N GLN A 110 10.72 -5.95 9.64
CA GLN A 110 11.81 -5.52 8.77
C GLN A 110 12.26 -4.10 9.12
N PHE A 111 11.33 -3.18 9.36
CA PHE A 111 11.65 -1.81 9.71
C PHE A 111 12.53 -1.73 10.97
N VAL A 112 12.11 -2.35 12.09
CA VAL A 112 12.85 -2.28 13.38
C VAL A 112 14.14 -3.11 13.38
N SER A 113 14.24 -4.13 12.54
CA SER A 113 15.45 -4.96 12.41
C SER A 113 16.61 -4.26 11.70
N THR A 114 16.35 -3.12 11.07
CA THR A 114 17.38 -2.31 10.41
C THR A 114 18.10 -1.46 11.45
N ASP A 115 19.43 -1.41 11.36
CA ASP A 115 20.27 -0.68 12.32
C ASP A 115 19.81 0.77 12.50
N GLY A 116 19.55 1.16 13.75
CA GLY A 116 19.11 2.52 14.10
C GLY A 116 17.60 2.76 14.00
N ASN A 117 16.85 1.93 13.28
CA ASN A 117 15.39 2.12 13.14
C ASN A 117 14.60 1.77 14.39
N LEU A 118 15.13 0.93 15.29
CA LEU A 118 14.48 0.66 16.59
C LEU A 118 14.30 1.95 17.39
N LYS A 119 15.33 2.80 17.46
CA LYS A 119 15.25 4.11 18.14
C LYS A 119 14.25 5.06 17.49
N ILE A 120 14.14 4.99 16.17
CA ILE A 120 13.13 5.75 15.42
C ILE A 120 11.73 5.26 15.77
N ALA A 121 11.53 3.94 15.81
CA ALA A 121 10.24 3.35 16.19
C ALA A 121 9.85 3.71 17.64
N GLU A 122 10.80 3.66 18.57
CA GLU A 122 10.62 4.12 19.96
C GLU A 122 10.16 5.58 20.00
N TYR A 123 10.91 6.49 19.35
CA TYR A 123 10.55 7.91 19.28
C TYR A 123 9.16 8.15 18.64
N LEU A 124 8.85 7.47 17.54
CA LEU A 124 7.56 7.61 16.87
C LEU A 124 6.42 7.11 17.76
N SER A 125 6.62 6.01 18.49
CA SER A 125 5.66 5.47 19.45
C SER A 125 5.43 6.43 20.62
N GLU A 126 6.49 7.03 21.17
CA GLU A 126 6.40 8.04 22.23
C GLU A 126 5.61 9.29 21.78
N ASN A 127 5.69 9.64 20.51
CA ASN A 127 4.99 10.77 19.91
C ASN A 127 3.63 10.40 19.29
N ASN A 128 3.06 9.24 19.64
CA ASN A 128 1.76 8.75 19.16
C ASN A 128 1.64 8.62 17.63
N VAL A 129 2.76 8.40 16.92
CA VAL A 129 2.74 8.15 15.47
C VAL A 129 2.55 6.66 15.23
N ASN A 130 1.44 6.30 14.58
CA ASN A 130 1.13 4.91 14.28
C ASN A 130 1.96 4.40 13.09
N ILE A 131 2.86 3.45 13.38
CA ILE A 131 3.72 2.74 12.42
C ILE A 131 3.21 1.33 12.08
N ILE A 132 2.02 0.95 12.54
CA ILE A 132 1.42 -0.37 12.32
C ILE A 132 0.25 -0.24 11.35
N ASN A 133 -0.50 0.87 11.42
CA ASN A 133 -1.65 1.10 10.59
C ASN A 133 -1.32 2.07 9.45
N HIS A 134 -1.77 1.71 8.25
CA HIS A 134 -1.69 2.58 7.09
C HIS A 134 -2.72 3.72 7.20
N ASN A 135 -2.24 4.97 7.14
CA ASN A 135 -3.08 6.15 7.03
C ASN A 135 -2.70 6.91 5.76
N LYS A 136 -3.57 6.86 4.74
CA LYS A 136 -3.29 7.46 3.43
C LYS A 136 -2.80 8.91 3.53
N GLY A 137 -1.59 9.18 3.03
CA GLY A 137 -0.95 10.50 3.08
C GLY A 137 -0.20 10.81 4.38
N GLY A 138 -0.05 9.82 5.28
CA GLY A 138 0.73 9.92 6.50
C GLY A 138 2.24 9.92 6.26
N GLN A 139 2.99 10.54 7.16
CA GLN A 139 4.46 10.60 7.02
C GLN A 139 5.14 9.24 7.21
N SER A 140 4.52 8.32 7.96
CA SER A 140 5.04 6.96 8.17
C SER A 140 5.03 6.11 6.90
N GLU A 141 4.25 6.47 5.87
CA GLU A 141 4.19 5.69 4.63
C GLU A 141 5.50 5.65 3.85
N LYS A 142 6.39 6.61 4.12
CA LYS A 142 7.63 6.79 3.36
C LYS A 142 8.81 6.02 3.94
N ILE A 143 8.65 5.43 5.13
CA ILE A 143 9.75 4.83 5.92
C ILE A 143 9.96 3.33 5.64
N TYR A 144 8.97 2.67 5.05
CA TYR A 144 9.05 1.24 4.74
C TYR A 144 9.92 0.98 3.52
N LYS A 145 10.54 -0.20 3.45
CA LYS A 145 11.43 -0.55 2.33
C LYS A 145 10.66 -0.79 1.03
N TYR A 146 9.53 -1.48 1.14
CA TYR A 146 8.75 -1.93 -0.02
C TYR A 146 7.48 -1.11 -0.19
N HIS A 147 7.16 -0.82 -1.45
CA HIS A 147 5.96 -0.08 -1.81
C HIS A 147 5.24 -0.76 -2.95
N LEU A 148 3.92 -0.70 -2.92
CA LEU A 148 3.04 -1.19 -3.96
C LEU A 148 2.54 -0.02 -4.81
N LEU A 149 3.08 0.09 -6.02
CA LEU A 149 2.60 0.98 -7.06
C LEU A 149 1.50 0.28 -7.85
N THR A 150 0.31 0.85 -7.88
CA THR A 150 -0.82 0.35 -8.67
C THR A 150 -1.12 1.30 -9.82
N ILE A 151 -1.02 0.79 -11.05
CA ILE A 151 -1.38 1.52 -12.27
C ILE A 151 -2.66 0.89 -12.84
N THR A 152 -3.70 1.68 -13.04
CA THR A 152 -4.94 1.22 -13.68
C THR A 152 -5.00 1.72 -15.12
N THR A 153 -5.18 0.81 -16.08
CA THR A 153 -5.31 1.13 -17.50
C THR A 153 -6.68 0.77 -18.08
N ILE A 154 -7.06 1.46 -19.16
CA ILE A 154 -8.10 1.02 -20.08
C ILE A 154 -7.50 -0.02 -21.01
N GLY A 155 -8.08 -1.23 -21.01
CA GLY A 155 -7.53 -2.35 -21.78
C GLY A 155 -6.24 -2.93 -21.19
N LYS A 156 -5.83 -4.05 -21.77
CA LYS A 156 -4.64 -4.80 -21.35
C LYS A 156 -3.35 -4.09 -21.78
N ASP A 157 -2.30 -4.19 -20.97
CA ASP A 157 -0.95 -3.74 -21.32
C ASP A 157 -0.11 -4.91 -21.86
N LYS A 158 -0.40 -5.31 -23.11
CA LYS A 158 0.31 -6.43 -23.74
C LYS A 158 1.83 -6.18 -23.76
N GLY A 159 2.57 -7.02 -23.04
CA GLY A 159 4.02 -6.94 -22.95
C GLY A 159 4.53 -5.82 -22.00
N GLU A 160 3.65 -5.27 -21.15
CA GLU A 160 3.99 -4.30 -20.11
C GLU A 160 4.59 -3.00 -20.66
N ARG A 161 4.19 -2.62 -21.89
CA ARG A 161 4.74 -1.45 -22.58
C ARG A 161 4.41 -0.16 -21.87
N ILE A 162 3.16 -0.01 -21.43
CA ILE A 162 2.67 1.18 -20.72
C ILE A 162 3.39 1.29 -19.38
N ILE A 163 3.43 0.20 -18.61
CA ILE A 163 4.10 0.15 -17.29
C ILE A 163 5.60 0.43 -17.44
N LYS A 164 6.29 -0.24 -18.37
CA LYS A 164 7.74 -0.02 -18.58
C LYS A 164 8.05 1.40 -19.00
N SER A 165 7.22 2.00 -19.86
CA SER A 165 7.37 3.41 -20.23
C SER A 165 7.17 4.34 -19.04
N PHE A 166 6.17 4.07 -18.19
CA PHE A 166 5.94 4.83 -16.96
C PHE A 166 7.14 4.73 -16.01
N LEU A 167 7.60 3.51 -15.71
CA LEU A 167 8.75 3.27 -14.81
C LEU A 167 10.05 3.86 -15.36
N SER A 168 10.24 3.84 -16.68
CA SER A 168 11.40 4.45 -17.32
C SER A 168 11.43 5.97 -17.12
N LYS A 169 10.29 6.65 -17.28
CA LYS A 169 10.17 8.09 -17.01
C LYS A 169 10.36 8.43 -15.53
N LEU A 170 9.81 7.59 -14.66
CA LEU A 170 9.95 7.75 -13.21
C LEU A 170 11.42 7.63 -12.78
N ASN A 171 12.19 6.73 -13.40
CA ASN A 171 13.61 6.50 -13.15
C ASN A 171 14.57 7.45 -13.88
N SER A 172 14.10 8.34 -14.75
CA SER A 172 14.99 9.19 -15.58
C SER A 172 15.40 10.51 -14.93
N GLN A 173 15.16 10.68 -13.63
CA GLN A 173 15.44 11.95 -12.94
C GLN A 173 16.95 12.21 -12.78
N PRO A 174 17.50 13.34 -13.27
CA PRO A 174 18.94 13.58 -13.29
C PRO A 174 19.62 13.53 -11.91
N HIS A 175 18.97 14.04 -10.87
CA HIS A 175 19.50 13.99 -9.51
C HIS A 175 19.73 12.54 -9.05
N PHE A 176 18.72 11.68 -9.20
CA PHE A 176 18.78 10.30 -8.72
C PHE A 176 19.67 9.41 -9.60
N LEU A 177 19.80 9.71 -10.90
CA LEU A 177 20.77 9.03 -11.76
C LEU A 177 22.22 9.28 -11.31
N LYS A 178 22.55 10.50 -10.87
CA LYS A 178 23.87 10.80 -10.31
C LYS A 178 24.07 10.11 -8.95
N ALA A 179 23.07 10.20 -8.07
CA ALA A 179 23.11 9.53 -6.77
C ALA A 179 23.29 8.01 -6.91
N GLN A 180 22.62 7.41 -7.90
CA GLN A 180 22.78 6.01 -8.26
C GLN A 180 24.22 5.66 -8.62
N GLN A 181 24.85 6.41 -9.53
CA GLN A 181 26.21 6.13 -9.97
C GLN A 181 27.21 6.19 -8.81
N ILE A 182 27.09 7.22 -7.96
CA ILE A 182 27.93 7.40 -6.78
C ILE A 182 27.71 6.26 -5.77
N SER A 183 26.45 5.94 -5.47
CA SER A 183 26.08 4.91 -4.51
C SER A 183 26.57 3.53 -4.96
N LYS A 184 26.39 3.18 -6.24
CA LYS A 184 26.87 1.92 -6.82
C LYS A 184 28.40 1.81 -6.70
N ARG A 185 29.13 2.87 -7.06
CA ARG A 185 30.60 2.91 -6.92
C ARG A 185 31.03 2.76 -5.47
N ASN A 186 30.36 3.43 -4.54
CA ASN A 186 30.67 3.32 -3.11
C ASN A 186 30.42 1.91 -2.58
N THR A 187 29.33 1.25 -3.00
CA THR A 187 29.05 -0.15 -2.67
C THR A 187 30.13 -1.08 -3.23
N GLU A 188 30.55 -0.88 -4.48
CA GLU A 188 31.63 -1.65 -5.11
C GLU A 188 32.96 -1.51 -4.35
N LEU A 189 33.34 -0.28 -3.99
CA LEU A 189 34.52 -0.03 -3.18
C LEU A 189 34.42 -0.71 -1.80
N LYS A 190 33.27 -0.59 -1.13
CA LYS A 190 33.03 -1.29 0.15
C LYS A 190 33.17 -2.81 0.01
N ILE A 191 32.70 -3.40 -1.09
CA ILE A 191 32.84 -4.84 -1.34
C ILE A 191 34.34 -5.20 -1.46
N VAL A 192 35.10 -4.43 -2.24
CA VAL A 192 36.55 -4.65 -2.43
C VAL A 192 37.31 -4.54 -1.09
N GLU A 193 37.05 -3.50 -0.31
CA GLU A 193 37.66 -3.30 1.01
C GLU A 193 37.29 -4.41 2.01
N THR A 194 36.02 -4.86 1.97
CA THR A 194 35.56 -5.95 2.86
C THR A 194 36.23 -7.27 2.48
N LEU A 195 36.39 -7.57 1.18
CA LEU A 195 37.13 -8.74 0.70
C LEU A 195 38.61 -8.67 1.09
N ALA A 196 39.23 -7.50 0.99
CA ALA A 196 40.61 -7.28 1.44
C ALA A 196 40.76 -7.51 2.94
N SER A 197 39.80 -7.04 3.74
CA SER A 197 39.77 -7.27 5.19
C SER A 197 39.67 -8.76 5.54
N ILE A 198 38.79 -9.51 4.86
CA ILE A 198 38.70 -10.97 5.04
C ILE A 198 40.02 -11.66 4.68
N LYS A 199 40.66 -11.25 3.58
CA LYS A 199 41.96 -11.79 3.18
C LYS A 199 43.03 -11.51 4.24
N ASN A 200 43.06 -10.31 4.81
CA ASN A 200 43.98 -9.96 5.88
C ASN A 200 43.74 -10.81 7.14
N THR A 201 42.48 -11.00 7.54
CA THR A 201 42.12 -11.88 8.66
C THR A 201 42.55 -13.32 8.41
N ASN A 202 42.37 -13.85 7.20
CA ASN A 202 42.89 -15.17 6.83
C ASN A 202 44.42 -15.26 6.95
N GLY A 203 45.13 -14.23 6.50
CA GLY A 203 46.59 -14.16 6.63
C GLY A 203 47.07 -14.15 8.09
N VAL A 204 46.28 -13.61 9.04
CA VAL A 204 46.57 -13.71 10.47
C VAL A 204 46.45 -15.15 10.95
N PHE A 205 45.36 -15.85 10.60
CA PHE A 205 45.17 -17.26 10.96
C PHE A 205 46.28 -18.16 10.40
N GLU A 206 46.67 -17.94 9.14
CA GLU A 206 47.78 -18.67 8.50
C GLU A 206 49.10 -18.45 9.25
N LYS A 207 49.45 -17.21 9.61
CA LYS A 207 50.66 -16.90 10.38
C LYS A 207 50.66 -17.55 11.77
N LEU A 208 49.53 -17.54 12.47
CA LEU A 208 49.38 -18.21 13.77
C LEU A 208 49.63 -19.72 13.63
N SER A 209 49.04 -20.36 12.62
CA SER A 209 49.27 -21.79 12.36
C SER A 209 50.73 -22.11 11.98
N GLY A 210 51.36 -21.25 11.16
CA GLY A 210 52.74 -21.44 10.71
C GLY A 210 53.79 -21.27 11.81
N LEU A 211 53.57 -20.35 12.76
CA LEU A 211 54.44 -20.17 13.93
C LEU A 211 54.47 -21.41 14.83
N GLN A 212 53.33 -22.10 14.98
CA GLN A 212 53.21 -23.30 15.80
C GLN A 212 53.96 -24.49 15.18
N LEU A 213 53.83 -24.65 13.85
CA LEU A 213 54.55 -25.66 13.07
C LEU A 213 56.07 -25.45 13.12
N ALA A 214 56.53 -24.19 13.06
CA ALA A 214 57.95 -23.84 13.17
C ALA A 214 58.55 -24.13 14.57
N GLN A 215 57.71 -24.20 15.61
CA GLN A 215 58.10 -24.57 16.98
C GLN A 215 57.98 -26.07 17.28
N GLY A 216 57.70 -26.90 16.26
CA GLY A 216 57.60 -28.36 16.43
C GLY A 216 56.38 -28.83 17.23
N LYS A 217 55.35 -27.97 17.42
CA LYS A 217 54.09 -28.33 18.08
C LYS A 217 53.02 -28.56 17.01
N SER A 218 52.46 -29.77 16.97
CA SER A 218 51.40 -30.14 16.01
C SER A 218 50.01 -29.65 16.40
N ASP A 219 49.79 -29.37 17.69
CA ASP A 219 48.49 -28.96 18.22
C ASP A 219 48.39 -27.44 18.39
N LEU A 220 47.38 -26.85 17.74
CA LEU A 220 46.94 -25.47 17.95
C LEU A 220 46.34 -25.35 19.35
N ASN A 221 47.13 -24.86 20.30
CA ASN A 221 46.62 -24.52 21.62
C ASN A 221 45.83 -23.20 21.54
N ILE A 222 44.53 -23.31 21.29
CA ILE A 222 43.59 -22.17 21.15
C ILE A 222 43.52 -21.34 22.45
N GLU A 223 43.78 -21.95 23.61
CA GLU A 223 43.80 -21.26 24.90
C GLU A 223 44.92 -20.21 25.00
N MET A 224 45.97 -20.31 24.18
CA MET A 224 47.09 -19.37 24.13
C MET A 224 46.77 -18.08 23.37
N TYR A 225 45.64 -18.03 22.64
CA TYR A 225 45.26 -16.92 21.77
C TYR A 225 43.78 -16.55 21.96
N PRO A 226 43.40 -15.91 23.07
CA PRO A 226 42.01 -15.53 23.36
C PRO A 226 41.37 -14.65 22.26
N ASP A 227 42.20 -13.91 21.52
CA ASP A 227 41.75 -13.02 20.44
C ASP A 227 41.34 -13.77 19.15
N ILE A 228 41.65 -15.07 19.00
CA ILE A 228 41.23 -15.88 17.84
C ILE A 228 39.71 -15.91 17.73
N ASN A 229 39.01 -16.01 18.85
CA ASN A 229 37.54 -15.96 18.86
C ASN A 229 37.02 -14.62 18.32
N GLY A 230 37.63 -13.50 18.75
CA GLY A 230 37.29 -12.17 18.24
C GLY A 230 37.53 -12.03 16.74
N LEU A 231 38.66 -12.56 16.24
CA LEU A 231 38.97 -12.57 14.80
C LEU A 231 38.00 -13.44 14.00
N LEU A 232 37.58 -14.59 14.53
CA LEU A 232 36.63 -15.48 13.87
C LEU A 232 35.25 -14.82 13.77
N LEU A 233 34.76 -14.24 14.87
CA LEU A 233 33.51 -13.48 14.89
C LEU A 233 33.56 -12.28 13.95
N SER A 234 34.67 -11.55 13.92
CA SER A 234 34.88 -10.44 12.98
C SER A 234 34.81 -10.91 11.52
N LYS A 235 35.47 -12.02 11.18
CA LYS A 235 35.41 -12.61 9.84
C LYS A 235 33.99 -13.00 9.44
N GLN A 236 33.24 -13.63 10.36
CA GLN A 236 31.84 -13.98 10.10
C GLN A 236 31.00 -12.72 9.79
N GLY A 237 31.16 -11.66 10.59
CA GLY A 237 30.50 -10.37 10.33
C GLY A 237 30.87 -9.76 8.98
N LEU A 238 32.14 -9.83 8.56
CA LEU A 238 32.58 -9.36 7.25
C LEU A 238 31.95 -10.17 6.09
N VAL A 239 31.80 -11.49 6.25
CA VAL A 239 31.15 -12.35 5.25
C VAL A 239 29.68 -11.99 5.11
N ASP A 240 28.97 -11.82 6.24
CA ASP A 240 27.56 -11.41 6.24
C ASP A 240 27.39 -10.02 5.60
N GLN A 241 28.31 -9.10 5.88
CA GLN A 241 28.34 -7.77 5.29
C GLN A 241 28.49 -7.83 3.76
N ILE A 242 29.33 -8.72 3.21
CA ILE A 242 29.44 -8.91 1.76
C ILE A 242 28.11 -9.35 1.15
N GLY A 243 27.42 -10.29 1.80
CA GLY A 243 26.10 -10.74 1.35
C GLY A 243 25.12 -9.57 1.21
N ARG A 244 25.05 -8.72 2.25
CA ARG A 244 24.21 -7.51 2.26
C ARG A 244 24.62 -6.50 1.19
N LEU A 245 25.92 -6.23 1.03
CA LEU A 245 26.42 -5.29 0.03
C LEU A 245 26.10 -5.75 -1.41
N LYS A 246 26.18 -7.06 -1.70
CA LYS A 246 25.82 -7.60 -3.01
C LYS A 246 24.33 -7.46 -3.32
N LEU A 247 23.46 -7.69 -2.33
CA LEU A 247 22.02 -7.46 -2.48
C LEU A 247 21.74 -5.97 -2.73
N ASN A 248 22.37 -5.07 -1.96
CA ASN A 248 22.24 -3.63 -2.16
C ASN A 248 22.70 -3.21 -3.57
N GLN A 249 23.76 -3.81 -4.12
CA GLN A 249 24.25 -3.49 -5.46
C GLN A 249 23.22 -3.81 -6.55
N ILE A 250 22.44 -4.89 -6.38
CA ILE A 250 21.34 -5.26 -7.28
C ILE A 250 20.22 -4.22 -7.19
N GLU A 251 19.80 -3.88 -5.98
CA GLU A 251 18.74 -2.90 -5.74
C GLU A 251 19.13 -1.51 -6.31
N GLN A 252 20.39 -1.11 -6.18
CA GLN A 252 20.93 0.17 -6.66
C GLN A 252 20.94 0.31 -8.20
N THR A 253 20.58 -0.72 -8.97
CA THR A 253 20.51 -0.65 -10.45
C THR A 253 19.43 0.29 -10.97
N LYS A 254 18.45 0.69 -10.14
CA LYS A 254 17.42 1.68 -10.46
C LYS A 254 17.14 2.59 -9.27
N THR A 255 16.65 3.80 -9.51
CA THR A 255 16.12 4.69 -8.44
C THR A 255 14.91 4.05 -7.79
N PHE A 256 14.00 3.54 -8.60
CA PHE A 256 12.86 2.72 -8.18
C PHE A 256 13.06 1.33 -8.73
N TYR A 257 13.59 0.45 -7.89
CA TYR A 257 13.87 -0.93 -8.26
C TYR A 257 12.59 -1.77 -8.18
N ASP A 258 12.07 -2.17 -9.33
CA ASP A 258 10.94 -3.07 -9.48
C ASP A 258 11.34 -4.51 -9.15
N ILE A 259 10.76 -5.06 -8.08
CA ILE A 259 10.97 -6.45 -7.64
C ILE A 259 10.11 -7.40 -8.45
N SER A 260 8.84 -7.04 -8.62
CA SER A 260 7.84 -7.86 -9.30
C SER A 260 6.77 -6.99 -9.95
N ILE A 261 6.29 -7.44 -11.09
CA ILE A 261 5.19 -6.82 -11.82
C ILE A 261 4.11 -7.90 -12.01
N LEU A 262 2.91 -7.63 -11.50
CA LEU A 262 1.70 -8.41 -11.77
C LEU A 262 0.80 -7.57 -12.66
N SER A 263 0.68 -7.96 -13.92
CA SER A 263 0.00 -7.18 -14.96
C SER A 263 -1.35 -7.80 -15.35
N ASP A 264 -2.22 -6.97 -15.95
CA ASP A 264 -3.50 -7.37 -16.54
C ASP A 264 -4.50 -8.01 -15.57
N ILE A 265 -4.53 -7.55 -14.31
CA ILE A 265 -5.53 -7.98 -13.32
C ILE A 265 -6.87 -7.29 -13.65
N GLU A 266 -7.89 -8.05 -14.05
CA GLU A 266 -9.18 -7.46 -14.43
C GLU A 266 -9.91 -6.86 -13.21
N VAL A 267 -10.22 -5.56 -13.29
CA VAL A 267 -10.95 -4.86 -12.23
C VAL A 267 -12.44 -5.20 -12.33
N LYS A 268 -12.94 -5.98 -11.37
CA LYS A 268 -14.38 -6.29 -11.28
C LYS A 268 -15.15 -5.02 -10.94
N SER A 269 -15.99 -4.58 -11.86
CA SER A 269 -16.94 -3.49 -11.64
C SER A 269 -18.35 -4.04 -11.57
N ILE A 270 -19.21 -3.41 -10.76
CA ILE A 270 -20.65 -3.70 -10.78
C ILE A 270 -21.17 -3.42 -12.20
N PRO A 271 -21.88 -4.37 -12.82
CA PRO A 271 -22.35 -4.21 -14.19
C PRO A 271 -23.52 -3.21 -14.26
N TYR A 272 -23.54 -2.40 -15.31
CA TYR A 272 -24.56 -1.39 -15.54
C TYR A 272 -25.96 -1.99 -15.68
N LYS A 273 -26.09 -3.22 -16.17
CA LYS A 273 -27.35 -3.97 -16.17
C LYS A 273 -27.97 -4.17 -14.78
N ILE A 274 -27.20 -3.99 -13.70
CA ILE A 274 -27.70 -3.99 -12.30
C ILE A 274 -27.88 -2.56 -11.78
N ILE A 275 -26.95 -1.65 -12.09
CA ILE A 275 -26.97 -0.26 -11.60
C ILE A 275 -28.18 0.52 -12.14
N PHE A 276 -28.43 0.45 -13.46
CA PHE A 276 -29.48 1.26 -14.10
C PHE A 276 -30.91 0.89 -13.65
N PRO A 277 -31.30 -0.39 -13.53
CA PRO A 277 -32.58 -0.75 -12.91
C PRO A 277 -32.75 -0.15 -11.51
N LEU A 278 -31.72 -0.26 -10.66
CA LEU A 278 -31.77 0.25 -9.30
C LEU A 278 -31.90 1.78 -9.28
N LEU A 279 -31.16 2.46 -10.14
CA LEU A 279 -31.18 3.91 -10.28
C LEU A 279 -32.54 4.42 -10.78
N PHE A 280 -33.17 3.74 -11.74
CA PHE A 280 -34.51 4.06 -12.21
C PHE A 280 -35.56 3.87 -11.11
N LEU A 281 -35.48 2.78 -10.34
CA LEU A 281 -36.36 2.57 -9.18
C LEU A 281 -36.15 3.64 -8.10
N PHE A 282 -34.89 4.03 -7.87
CA PHE A 282 -34.56 5.09 -6.92
C PHE A 282 -35.18 6.43 -7.34
N PHE A 283 -35.02 6.86 -8.59
CA PHE A 283 -35.67 8.09 -9.07
C PHE A 283 -37.19 8.01 -9.04
N PHE A 284 -37.77 6.86 -9.42
CA PHE A 284 -39.22 6.66 -9.39
C PHE A 284 -39.78 6.79 -7.96
N THR A 285 -39.14 6.17 -6.97
CA THR A 285 -39.58 6.28 -5.56
C THR A 285 -39.55 7.73 -5.08
N ILE A 286 -38.50 8.50 -5.40
CA ILE A 286 -38.41 9.93 -5.07
C ILE A 286 -39.55 10.73 -5.70
N ILE A 287 -39.80 10.54 -7.01
CA ILE A 287 -40.84 11.28 -7.75
C ILE A 287 -42.22 11.03 -7.16
N VAL A 288 -42.56 9.79 -6.83
CA VAL A 288 -43.88 9.47 -6.28
C VAL A 288 -44.04 9.98 -4.85
N ILE A 289 -43.00 9.90 -4.02
CA ILE A 289 -43.03 10.49 -2.66
C ILE A 289 -43.29 12.00 -2.75
N TYR A 290 -42.59 12.71 -3.65
CA TYR A 290 -42.78 14.14 -3.85
C TYR A 290 -44.19 14.48 -4.37
N SER A 291 -44.69 13.71 -5.34
CA SER A 291 -46.03 13.90 -5.91
C SER A 291 -47.15 13.69 -4.90
N ASN A 292 -47.00 12.72 -3.99
CA ASN A 292 -47.97 12.48 -2.93
C ASN A 292 -47.98 13.59 -1.87
N LYS A 293 -46.82 14.17 -1.52
CA LYS A 293 -46.76 15.32 -0.61
C LYS A 293 -47.46 16.55 -1.20
N LYS A 294 -47.30 16.81 -2.50
CA LYS A 294 -47.95 17.94 -3.19
C LYS A 294 -49.48 17.82 -3.21
N LYS A 295 -50.02 16.60 -3.40
CA LYS A 295 -51.48 16.37 -3.37
C LYS A 295 -52.10 16.64 -1.99
N ILE A 296 -51.39 16.32 -0.92
CA ILE A 296 -51.84 16.59 0.46
C ILE A 296 -51.84 18.10 0.76
N PHE A 297 -50.87 18.85 0.22
CA PHE A 297 -50.80 20.31 0.41
C PHE A 297 -51.87 21.09 -0.37
N LEU A 298 -52.42 20.53 -1.46
CA LEU A 298 -53.47 21.18 -2.28
C LEU A 298 -54.91 20.84 -1.82
N GLN A 299 -55.06 19.98 -0.80
CA GLN A 299 -56.36 19.60 -0.23
C GLN A 299 -56.61 20.19 1.17
N ASN A 300 -55.66 20.99 1.68
CA ASN A 300 -55.80 21.83 2.87
C ASN A 300 -55.77 23.30 2.43
#